data_AF-A0A510HKB1-F1
#
_entry.id   AF-A0A510HKB1-F1
#
_cell.length_a   1.000
_cell.length_b   1.000
_cell.length_c   1.000
_cell.angle_alpha   90.00
_cell.angle_beta   90.00
_cell.angle_gamma   90.00
#
_symmetry.space_group_name_H-M   'P 1'
#
loop_
_entity.id
_entity.type
_entity.pdbx_description
1 polymer ?
#
loop_
_entity_poly.entity_id
_entity_poly.type
_entity_poly.pdbx_seq_one_letter_code
_entity_poly.pdbx_strand_id
1 'polypeptide(L)'
;MAEGAVAALMRCGGNIPEGVRAGPPGEGFALYRHRSAGKLGYWHGYYWARRRGSGDYEIWSIPDHPGGRPVPCGIFPREGFERRYERCDPAPGARCC
;
A
#
# COMPACT_ATOMS: atom_id res chain seq x y z
N MET A 1 24.72 -21.23 3.98
CA MET A 1 23.39 -21.75 3.61
C MET A 1 22.49 -21.47 4.80
N ALA A 2 21.41 -20.72 4.58
CA ALA A 2 20.62 -20.02 5.59
C ALA A 2 19.41 -20.86 5.99
N GLU A 3 19.18 -21.03 7.29
CA GLU A 3 17.92 -21.48 7.89
C GLU A 3 17.93 -20.97 9.34
N GLY A 4 16.88 -20.26 9.77
CA GLY A 4 16.68 -19.98 11.19
C GLY A 4 16.34 -18.55 11.57
N ALA A 5 15.18 -18.05 11.12
CA ALA A 5 14.47 -16.97 11.80
C ALA A 5 12.95 -17.17 11.67
N VAL A 6 12.48 -18.36 12.04
CA VAL A 6 11.05 -18.71 12.16
C VAL A 6 10.53 -18.35 13.56
N ALA A 7 10.56 -17.08 13.95
CA ALA A 7 9.89 -16.65 15.19
C ALA A 7 9.78 -15.13 15.33
N ALA A 8 8.85 -14.51 14.62
CA ALA A 8 8.08 -13.35 15.08
C ALA A 8 7.14 -12.91 13.96
N LEU A 9 6.02 -12.28 14.33
CA LEU A 9 5.08 -11.50 13.49
C LEU A 9 3.63 -12.04 13.45
N MET A 10 3.12 -12.48 14.60
CA MET A 10 1.71 -12.34 14.96
C MET A 10 1.47 -10.98 15.63
N ARG A 11 1.63 -9.87 14.89
CA ARG A 11 1.18 -8.53 15.30
C ARG A 11 0.96 -7.68 14.05
N CYS A 12 -0.31 -7.38 13.76
CA CYS A 12 -0.84 -6.71 12.56
C CYS A 12 -0.85 -7.57 11.28
N GLY A 13 -1.66 -8.63 11.31
CA GLY A 13 -2.02 -9.42 10.14
C GLY A 13 -2.76 -8.59 9.08
N GLY A 14 -2.06 -8.30 8.00
CA GLY A 14 -2.64 -7.98 6.70
C GLY A 14 -1.56 -8.31 5.70
N ASN A 15 -1.65 -9.49 5.06
CA ASN A 15 -0.75 -9.89 3.98
C ASN A 15 -0.62 -8.70 3.02
N ILE A 16 0.58 -8.11 2.93
CA ILE A 16 0.84 -7.09 1.91
C ILE A 16 0.57 -7.77 0.57
N PRO A 17 -0.31 -7.25 -0.30
CA PRO A 17 -0.66 -7.92 -1.53
C PRO A 17 0.61 -8.13 -2.35
N GLU A 18 0.73 -9.31 -2.95
CA GLU A 18 1.94 -9.67 -3.69
C GLU A 18 2.19 -8.71 -4.86
N GLY A 19 1.15 -8.04 -5.36
CA GLY A 19 1.24 -6.93 -6.31
C GLY A 19 2.02 -5.70 -5.83
N VAL A 20 2.31 -5.54 -4.53
CA VAL A 20 3.29 -4.54 -4.06
C VAL A 20 4.68 -4.84 -4.62
N ARG A 21 5.00 -6.12 -4.88
CA ARG A 21 6.25 -6.52 -5.55
C ARG A 21 6.32 -6.07 -7.00
N ALA A 22 5.20 -5.73 -7.64
CA ALA A 22 5.20 -5.12 -8.97
C ALA A 22 5.82 -3.71 -8.98
N GLY A 23 6.07 -3.13 -7.80
CA GLY A 23 6.69 -1.83 -7.64
C GLY A 23 5.73 -0.67 -7.93
N PRO A 24 6.16 0.57 -7.65
CA PRO A 24 5.38 1.75 -7.94
C PRO A 24 5.24 1.96 -9.46
N PRO A 25 4.14 2.59 -9.94
CA PRO A 25 3.93 2.89 -11.35
C PRO A 25 4.90 3.95 -11.92
N GLY A 26 5.61 4.68 -11.06
CA GLY A 26 6.59 5.69 -11.45
C GLY A 26 7.27 6.35 -10.26
N GLU A 27 8.07 7.39 -10.54
CA GLU A 27 8.77 8.14 -9.49
C GLU A 27 7.80 8.97 -8.63
N GLY A 28 8.12 9.07 -7.33
CA GLY A 28 7.36 9.86 -6.36
C GLY A 28 6.11 9.18 -5.79
N PHE A 29 5.86 7.92 -6.16
CA PHE A 29 4.82 7.10 -5.55
C PHE A 29 5.32 6.46 -4.25
N ALA A 30 4.50 6.54 -3.21
CA ALA A 30 4.68 5.81 -1.97
C ALA A 30 3.49 4.87 -1.74
N LEU A 31 3.70 3.83 -0.94
CA LEU A 31 2.65 2.89 -0.58
C LEU A 31 1.77 3.51 0.50
N TYR A 32 0.46 3.39 0.33
CA TYR A 32 -0.53 3.81 1.31
C TYR A 32 -1.51 2.68 1.57
N ARG A 33 -1.98 2.59 2.82
CA ARG A 33 -3.04 1.68 3.22
C ARG A 33 -4.25 2.48 3.68
N HIS A 34 -5.44 2.05 3.31
CA HIS A 34 -6.65 2.63 3.86
C HIS A 34 -6.84 2.17 5.31
N ARG A 35 -7.16 3.08 6.23
CA ARG A 35 -7.29 2.80 7.67
C ARG A 35 -8.37 1.76 8.02
N SER A 36 -9.39 1.62 7.16
CA SER A 36 -10.44 0.60 7.28
C SER A 36 -10.16 -0.71 6.52
N ALA A 37 -8.97 -0.85 5.92
CA ALA A 37 -8.59 -2.05 5.20
C ALA A 37 -8.55 -3.28 6.11
N GLY A 38 -9.17 -4.38 5.67
CA GLY A 38 -9.33 -5.59 6.49
C GLY A 38 -10.57 -5.64 7.38
N LYS A 39 -11.36 -4.55 7.48
CA LYS A 39 -12.71 -4.62 8.09
C LYS A 39 -13.69 -5.42 7.23
N LEU A 40 -13.49 -5.38 5.93
CA LEU A 40 -14.19 -6.16 4.94
C LEU A 40 -13.14 -7.10 4.35
N GLY A 41 -13.18 -8.38 4.70
CA GLY A 41 -12.10 -9.35 4.44
C GLY A 41 -11.71 -9.54 2.97
N TYR A 42 -12.45 -8.96 2.02
CA TYR A 42 -12.16 -8.96 0.59
C TYR A 42 -11.31 -7.76 0.11
N TRP A 43 -11.05 -6.77 0.96
CA TRP A 43 -10.35 -5.53 0.57
C TRP A 43 -9.05 -5.33 1.35
N HIS A 44 -7.93 -5.51 0.65
CA HIS A 44 -6.59 -5.28 1.18
C HIS A 44 -6.29 -3.80 1.46
N GLY A 45 -7.00 -2.89 0.79
CA GLY A 45 -6.87 -1.43 0.93
C GLY A 45 -5.48 -0.82 0.69
N TYR A 46 -4.54 -1.51 0.05
CA TYR A 46 -3.27 -0.94 -0.38
C TYR A 46 -3.38 -0.23 -1.73
N TYR A 47 -2.71 0.92 -1.83
CA TYR A 47 -2.64 1.74 -3.04
C TYR A 47 -1.26 2.40 -3.16
N TRP A 48 -0.81 2.61 -4.39
CA TRP A 48 0.28 3.53 -4.66
C TRP A 48 -0.28 4.95 -4.74
N ALA A 49 0.28 5.90 -4.01
CA ALA A 49 -0.12 7.28 -4.13
C ALA A 49 1.06 8.25 -4.22
N ARG A 50 0.87 9.30 -5.02
CA ARG A 50 1.81 10.39 -5.24
C ARG A 50 1.11 11.72 -5.00
N ARG A 51 1.74 12.60 -4.24
CA ARG A 51 1.26 13.98 -4.07
C ARG A 51 1.60 14.81 -5.31
N ARG A 52 0.62 15.53 -5.85
CA ARG A 52 0.76 16.44 -7.00
C ARG A 52 1.11 17.85 -6.52
N GLY A 53 1.51 18.72 -7.44
CA GLY A 53 1.80 20.13 -7.15
C GLY A 53 0.62 20.91 -6.55
N SER A 54 -0.63 20.53 -6.87
CA SER A 54 -1.84 21.10 -6.26
C SER A 54 -2.02 20.69 -4.79
N GLY A 55 -1.29 19.68 -4.34
CA GLY A 55 -1.42 19.07 -3.02
C GLY A 55 -2.33 17.84 -2.98
N ASP A 56 -3.10 17.58 -4.03
CA ASP A 56 -3.94 16.39 -4.18
C ASP A 56 -3.11 15.13 -4.43
N TYR A 57 -3.70 13.96 -4.17
CA TYR A 57 -3.03 12.69 -4.37
C TYR A 57 -3.55 11.99 -5.62
N GLU A 58 -2.64 11.56 -6.48
CA GLU A 58 -2.94 10.60 -7.53
C GLU A 58 -2.81 9.20 -6.95
N ILE A 59 -3.83 8.37 -7.10
CA ILE A 59 -3.90 7.02 -6.52
C ILE A 59 -3.95 5.98 -7.62
N TRP A 60 -3.20 4.91 -7.44
CA TRP A 60 -3.20 3.73 -8.29
C TRP A 60 -3.47 2.49 -7.45
N SER A 61 -4.39 1.64 -7.92
CA SER A 61 -4.69 0.37 -7.26
C SER A 61 -3.55 -0.62 -7.46
N ILE A 62 -3.37 -1.47 -6.46
CA ILE A 62 -2.42 -2.57 -6.50
C ILE A 62 -3.20 -3.84 -6.82
N PRO A 63 -2.77 -4.63 -7.83
CA PRO A 63 -3.40 -5.91 -8.12
C PRO A 63 -3.15 -6.91 -6.99
N ASP A 64 -4.10 -7.81 -6.79
CA ASP A 64 -4.00 -8.88 -5.78
C ASP A 64 -3.07 -10.02 -6.21
N HIS A 65 -2.71 -10.09 -7.50
CA HIS A 65 -1.88 -11.13 -8.10
C HIS A 65 -0.48 -10.62 -8.51
N PRO A 66 0.54 -11.50 -8.52
CA PRO A 66 1.89 -11.16 -8.94
C PRO A 66 1.96 -10.75 -10.42
N GLY A 67 2.82 -9.78 -10.72
CA GLY A 67 3.07 -9.31 -12.10
C GLY A 67 1.96 -8.45 -12.71
N GLY A 68 0.86 -8.23 -11.98
CA GLY A 68 -0.16 -7.28 -12.39
C GLY A 68 0.39 -5.85 -12.42
N ARG A 69 -0.09 -5.04 -13.37
CA ARG A 69 0.28 -3.63 -13.46
C ARG A 69 -0.63 -2.80 -12.55
N PRO A 70 -0.10 -1.81 -11.82
CA PRO A 70 -0.92 -0.84 -11.12
C PRO A 70 -1.92 -0.17 -12.07
N VAL A 71 -3.16 0.03 -11.63
CA VAL A 71 -4.20 0.67 -12.44
C VAL A 71 -4.54 2.04 -11.87
N PRO A 72 -4.59 3.10 -12.68
CA PRO A 72 -4.93 4.44 -12.19
C PRO A 72 -6.37 4.46 -11.64
N CYS A 73 -6.53 4.92 -10.40
CA CYS A 73 -7.81 5.03 -9.70
C CYS A 73 -8.35 6.47 -9.64
N GLY A 74 -7.55 7.45 -10.08
CA GLY A 74 -7.94 8.86 -10.16
C GLY A 74 -7.20 9.76 -9.17
N ILE A 75 -7.72 10.98 -9.02
CA ILE A 75 -7.15 12.03 -8.17
C ILE A 75 -8.07 12.22 -6.95
N PHE A 76 -7.48 12.22 -5.76
CA PHE A 76 -8.16 12.40 -4.48
C PHE A 76 -7.74 13.72 -3.82
N PRO A 77 -8.69 14.48 -3.26
CA PRO A 77 -8.39 15.68 -2.50
C PRO A 77 -7.48 15.37 -1.30
N ARG A 78 -6.48 16.23 -1.06
CA ARG A 78 -5.51 16.08 0.04
C ARG A 78 -6.13 15.69 1.38
N GLU A 79 -7.07 16.50 1.84
CA GLU A 79 -7.69 16.36 3.17
C GLU A 79 -8.52 15.07 3.29
N GLY A 80 -9.15 14.65 2.20
CA GLY A 80 -9.88 13.39 2.13
C GLY A 80 -8.96 12.18 2.16
N PHE A 81 -7.79 12.31 1.55
CA PHE A 81 -6.78 11.26 1.46
C PHE A 81 -6.05 11.07 2.79
N GLU A 82 -5.45 12.10 3.35
CA GLU A 82 -4.62 12.02 4.57
C GLU A 82 -5.41 11.55 5.80
N ARG A 83 -6.72 11.83 5.84
CA ARG A 83 -7.63 11.33 6.88
C ARG A 83 -7.91 9.83 6.76
N ARG A 84 -7.96 9.29 5.55
CA ARG A 84 -8.42 7.92 5.28
C ARG A 84 -7.28 6.93 5.02
N TYR A 85 -6.14 7.44 4.59
CA TYR A 85 -4.99 6.66 4.20
C TYR A 85 -3.81 6.97 5.11
N GLU A 86 -3.05 5.93 5.43
CA GLU A 86 -1.79 6.01 6.16
C GLU A 86 -0.66 5.56 5.23
N ARG A 87 0.49 6.22 5.32
CA ARG A 87 1.66 5.84 4.53
C ARG A 87 2.22 4.54 5.12
N CYS A 88 2.50 3.58 4.26
CA CYS A 88 3.10 2.31 4.63
C CYS A 88 4.49 2.23 4.00
N ASP A 89 5.45 1.69 4.73
CA ASP A 89 6.74 1.36 4.15
C ASP A 89 6.63 0.01 3.42
N PRO A 90 7.13 -0.10 2.17
CA PRO A 90 7.05 -1.32 1.39
C PRO A 90 8.10 -2.36 1.79
N ALA A 91 8.97 -2.09 2.78
CA ALA A 91 9.98 -3.03 3.20
C ALA A 91 9.34 -4.26 3.90
N PRO A 92 9.83 -5.48 3.63
CA PRO A 92 9.36 -6.67 4.32
C PRO A 92 9.65 -6.53 5.83
N GLY A 93 8.59 -6.29 6.61
CA GLY A 93 8.68 -6.06 8.06
C GLY A 93 8.46 -4.62 8.52
N ALA A 94 8.11 -3.69 7.62
CA ALA A 94 7.87 -2.31 8.03
C ALA A 94 6.51 -2.14 8.72
N ARG A 95 6.54 -1.42 9.84
CA ARG A 95 5.35 -1.02 10.61
C ARG A 95 4.77 0.24 9.98
N CYS A 96 3.45 0.32 9.89
CA CYS A 96 2.78 1.61 9.74
C CYS A 96 3.10 2.45 10.97
N CYS A 97 3.68 3.63 10.75
CA CYS A 97 3.99 4.61 11.80
C CYS A 97 2.81 5.54 12.05
#